data_AF-A0A836ZR62-F1
#
_entry.id   AF-A0A836ZR62-F1
#
_cell.length_a   1.000
_cell.length_b   1.000
_cell.length_c   1.000
_cell.angle_alpha   90.00
_cell.angle_beta   90.00
_cell.angle_gamma   90.00
#
_symmetry.space_group_name_H-M   'P 1'
#
loop_
_entity.id
_entity.type
_entity.pdbx_description
1 polymer ?
#
loop_
_entity_poly.entity_id
_entity_poly.type
_entity_poly.pdbx_seq_one_letter_code
_entity_poly.pdbx_strand_id
1 'polypeptide(L)'
;LERRRNRMGGALSLAAPLSKYMRRGITEGEYFQVRTWHDEHVFEPGSVFQLREADVDQELYGLPEWMPAMQSALLNESATLFRRKYYNNGSHAGFILYLTDPQQSQEDVDALRAAMKGAKGPGNFRNLFLYSPGGNKDGLKLIPVSEVAAKDEFSGIKGITRDDMLAALRIPPQ
;
A
#
# COMPACT_ATOMS: atom_id res chain seq x y z
N LEU A 1 -27.74 6.23 11.65
CA LEU A 1 -28.04 6.78 13.00
C LEU A 1 -29.23 6.01 13.57
N GLU A 2 -29.10 5.48 14.77
CA GLU A 2 -30.19 4.86 15.54
C GLU A 2 -30.86 5.92 16.42
N ARG A 3 -32.18 6.05 16.32
CA ARG A 3 -33.00 6.87 17.22
C ARG A 3 -33.45 6.03 18.41
N ARG A 4 -32.84 6.29 19.57
CA ARG A 4 -33.25 5.68 20.84
C ARG A 4 -34.43 6.46 21.42
N ARG A 5 -35.45 5.75 21.89
CA ARG A 5 -36.67 6.35 22.41
C ARG A 5 -36.72 6.29 23.93
N ASN A 6 -37.36 7.26 24.55
CA ASN A 6 -37.73 7.21 25.96
C ASN A 6 -38.99 6.36 26.16
N ARG A 7 -39.38 6.12 27.44
CA ARG A 7 -40.56 5.30 27.77
C ARG A 7 -41.89 5.86 27.25
N MET A 8 -41.95 7.15 26.91
CA MET A 8 -43.12 7.82 26.32
C MET A 8 -43.07 7.85 24.78
N GLY A 9 -42.10 7.19 24.15
CA GLY A 9 -41.95 7.11 22.69
C GLY A 9 -41.24 8.29 22.03
N GLY A 10 -40.86 9.33 22.79
CA GLY A 10 -40.11 10.49 22.29
C GLY A 10 -38.63 10.16 22.02
N ALA A 11 -37.99 10.90 21.11
CA ALA A 11 -36.56 10.75 20.85
C ALA A 11 -35.74 11.13 22.09
N LEU A 12 -34.94 10.19 22.59
CA LEU A 12 -34.05 10.40 23.73
C LEU A 12 -32.64 10.78 23.27
N SER A 13 -32.09 10.04 22.30
CA SER A 13 -30.74 10.26 21.78
C SER A 13 -30.58 9.67 20.38
N LEU A 14 -29.61 10.18 19.62
CA LEU A 14 -29.15 9.58 18.38
C LEU A 14 -27.81 8.89 18.61
N ALA A 15 -27.73 7.59 18.31
CA ALA A 15 -26.50 6.82 18.36
C ALA A 15 -26.00 6.53 16.94
N ALA A 16 -24.68 6.57 16.74
CA ALA A 16 -24.05 6.20 15.47
C ALA A 16 -23.47 4.79 15.59
N PRO A 17 -24.21 3.74 15.20
CA PRO A 17 -23.64 2.39 15.19
C PRO A 17 -22.53 2.30 14.12
N LEU A 18 -21.49 1.53 14.43
CA LEU A 18 -20.34 1.34 13.55
C LEU A 18 -20.76 0.66 12.23
N SER A 19 -20.63 1.37 11.11
CA SER A 19 -21.11 0.96 9.78
C SER A 19 -20.57 -0.39 9.31
N LYS A 20 -19.31 -0.73 9.63
CA LYS A 20 -18.67 -2.02 9.31
C LYS A 20 -19.51 -3.23 9.75
N TYR A 21 -20.18 -3.11 10.89
CA TYR A 21 -20.95 -4.19 11.51
C TYR A 21 -22.45 -4.12 11.19
N MET A 22 -22.91 -3.08 10.47
CA MET A 22 -24.31 -2.93 10.14
C MET A 22 -24.67 -3.79 8.92
N ARG A 23 -25.88 -4.36 8.92
CA ARG A 23 -26.50 -5.04 7.78
C ARG A 23 -27.92 -4.52 7.59
N ARG A 24 -28.33 -4.28 6.35
CA ARG A 24 -29.71 -3.99 5.98
C ARG A 24 -30.47 -5.32 5.84
N GLY A 25 -31.68 -5.39 6.39
CA GLY A 25 -32.59 -6.52 6.22
C GLY A 25 -33.18 -6.58 4.82
N ILE A 26 -33.94 -7.65 4.57
CA ILE A 26 -34.66 -7.82 3.29
C ILE A 26 -35.84 -6.84 3.24
N THR A 27 -36.53 -6.66 4.37
CA THR A 27 -37.64 -5.71 4.49
C THR A 27 -37.12 -4.31 4.80
N GLU A 28 -37.77 -3.30 4.22
CA GLU A 28 -37.42 -1.91 4.46
C GLU A 28 -37.56 -1.54 5.95
N GLY A 29 -36.59 -0.79 6.47
CA GLY A 29 -36.56 -0.38 7.88
C GLY A 29 -35.97 -1.42 8.84
N GLU A 30 -35.66 -2.63 8.38
CA GLU A 30 -34.96 -3.64 9.17
C GLU A 30 -33.44 -3.48 9.08
N TYR A 31 -32.79 -3.47 10.24
CA TYR A 31 -31.35 -3.37 10.35
C TYR A 31 -30.84 -4.28 11.45
N PHE A 32 -29.61 -4.75 11.27
CA PHE A 32 -28.92 -5.65 12.18
C PHE A 32 -27.51 -5.12 12.43
N GLN A 33 -27.00 -5.30 13.66
CA GLN A 33 -25.58 -5.15 13.95
C GLN A 33 -24.99 -6.51 14.27
N VAL A 34 -24.05 -6.98 13.44
CA VAL A 34 -23.39 -8.28 13.57
C VAL A 34 -21.94 -8.05 13.98
N ARG A 35 -21.61 -8.36 15.23
CA ARG A 35 -20.28 -8.11 15.81
C ARG A 35 -19.37 -9.32 15.71
N THR A 36 -19.94 -10.51 15.90
CA THR A 36 -19.24 -11.79 15.81
C THR A 36 -20.21 -12.89 15.36
N TRP A 37 -19.72 -14.12 15.23
CA TRP A 37 -20.51 -15.29 14.88
C TRP A 37 -21.66 -15.50 15.86
N HIS A 38 -22.90 -15.61 15.34
CA HIS A 38 -24.15 -15.73 16.11
C HIS A 38 -24.42 -14.61 17.14
N ASP A 39 -23.81 -13.43 17.01
CA ASP A 39 -24.12 -12.25 17.82
C ASP A 39 -24.71 -11.15 16.93
N GLU A 40 -26.00 -11.30 16.65
CA GLU A 40 -26.79 -10.35 15.88
C GLU A 40 -27.72 -9.56 16.79
N HIS A 41 -27.53 -8.25 16.80
CA HIS A 41 -28.45 -7.32 17.43
C HIS A 41 -29.43 -6.80 16.40
N VAL A 42 -30.72 -7.14 16.57
CA VAL A 42 -31.81 -6.63 15.75
C VAL A 42 -32.24 -5.26 16.25
N PHE A 43 -32.26 -4.26 15.37
CA PHE A 43 -32.80 -2.95 15.71
C PHE A 43 -34.33 -2.93 15.58
N GLU A 44 -34.99 -2.11 16.39
CA GLU A 44 -36.42 -1.84 16.23
C GLU A 44 -36.69 -1.32 14.79
N PRO A 45 -37.67 -1.86 14.04
CA PRO A 45 -37.96 -1.40 12.69
C PRO A 45 -38.18 0.11 12.60
N GLY A 46 -37.53 0.75 11.62
CA GLY A 46 -37.62 2.20 11.43
C GLY A 46 -36.94 3.05 12.53
N SER A 47 -36.23 2.44 13.47
CA SER A 47 -35.40 3.18 14.44
C SER A 47 -34.07 3.65 13.85
N VAL A 48 -33.60 3.01 12.77
CA VAL A 48 -32.32 3.34 12.13
C VAL A 48 -32.57 4.14 10.84
N PHE A 49 -31.93 5.30 10.76
CA PHE A 49 -31.78 6.07 9.54
C PHE A 49 -30.42 5.75 8.90
N GLN A 50 -30.45 5.21 7.68
CA GLN A 50 -29.24 4.93 6.90
C GLN A 50 -28.93 6.09 5.96
N LEU A 51 -27.96 6.92 6.34
CA LEU A 51 -27.34 7.86 5.41
C LEU A 51 -26.46 7.06 4.44
N ARG A 52 -26.67 7.22 3.13
CA ARG A 52 -25.90 6.55 2.09
C ARG A 52 -25.55 7.53 0.97
N GLU A 53 -24.35 7.38 0.43
CA GLU A 53 -23.98 8.00 -0.84
C GLU A 53 -24.68 7.28 -2.01
N ALA A 54 -24.65 7.91 -3.18
CA ALA A 54 -25.13 7.29 -4.40
C ALA A 54 -24.21 6.11 -4.79
N ASP A 55 -24.83 5.01 -5.23
CA ASP A 55 -24.16 3.84 -5.80
C ASP A 55 -24.94 3.48 -7.07
N VAL A 56 -24.22 3.21 -8.16
CA VAL A 56 -24.81 2.90 -9.48
C VAL A 56 -25.07 1.40 -9.66
N ASP A 57 -24.41 0.56 -8.88
CA ASP A 57 -24.44 -0.90 -9.03
C ASP A 57 -25.41 -1.57 -8.03
N GLN A 58 -25.76 -0.88 -6.93
CA GLN A 58 -26.68 -1.41 -5.92
C GLN A 58 -27.59 -0.34 -5.28
N GLU A 59 -28.70 -0.81 -4.72
CA GLU A 59 -29.68 0.04 -4.03
C GLU A 59 -29.62 -0.06 -2.48
N LEU A 60 -28.73 -0.91 -1.94
CA LEU A 60 -28.73 -1.27 -0.51
C LEU A 60 -27.80 -0.38 0.32
N TYR A 61 -26.56 -0.18 -0.13
CA TYR A 61 -25.54 0.64 0.51
C TYR A 61 -25.12 1.81 -0.38
N GLY A 62 -24.27 2.69 0.17
CA GLY A 62 -23.62 3.74 -0.60
C GLY A 62 -22.18 3.37 -0.91
N LEU A 63 -21.65 3.91 -2.00
CA LEU A 63 -20.26 3.75 -2.39
C LEU A 63 -19.38 4.74 -1.61
N PRO A 64 -18.32 4.30 -0.91
CA PRO A 64 -17.43 5.23 -0.21
C PRO A 64 -16.70 6.18 -1.17
N GLU A 65 -16.78 7.48 -0.92
CA GLU A 65 -16.17 8.52 -1.77
C GLU A 65 -14.65 8.41 -1.92
N TRP A 66 -13.96 7.79 -0.96
CA TRP A 66 -12.50 7.58 -1.02
C TRP A 66 -12.10 6.42 -1.94
N MET A 67 -13.03 5.56 -2.37
CA MET A 67 -12.72 4.35 -3.15
C MET A 67 -11.96 4.64 -4.46
N PRO A 68 -12.32 5.66 -5.27
CA PRO A 68 -11.57 6.00 -6.49
C PRO A 68 -10.12 6.39 -6.21
N ALA A 69 -9.84 6.92 -5.02
CA ALA A 69 -8.52 7.38 -4.61
C ALA A 69 -7.64 6.24 -4.07
N MET A 70 -8.19 5.04 -3.84
CA MET A 70 -7.50 3.94 -3.17
C MET A 70 -6.15 3.57 -3.81
N GLN A 71 -6.06 3.55 -5.14
CA GLN A 71 -4.81 3.23 -5.83
C GLN A 71 -3.73 4.30 -5.61
N SER A 72 -4.14 5.56 -5.56
CA SER A 72 -3.24 6.68 -5.29
C SER A 72 -2.72 6.65 -3.84
N ALA A 73 -3.58 6.29 -2.88
CA ALA A 73 -3.18 6.06 -1.48
C ALA A 73 -2.16 4.91 -1.34
N LEU A 74 -2.41 3.77 -2.01
CA LEU A 74 -1.51 2.61 -2.01
C LEU A 74 -0.16 2.90 -2.66
N LEU A 75 -0.16 3.69 -3.74
CA LEU A 75 1.07 4.15 -4.39
C LEU A 75 1.87 5.08 -3.47
N ASN A 76 1.18 6.00 -2.77
CA ASN A 76 1.78 6.90 -1.80
C ASN A 76 2.44 6.14 -0.64
N GLU A 77 1.78 5.12 -0.11
CA GLU A 77 2.31 4.21 0.91
C GLU A 77 3.52 3.45 0.40
N SER A 78 3.41 2.85 -0.79
CA SER A 78 4.48 2.09 -1.43
C SER A 78 5.74 2.92 -1.64
N ALA A 79 5.60 4.18 -2.06
CA ALA A 79 6.71 5.12 -2.20
C ALA A 79 7.40 5.40 -0.85
N THR A 80 6.63 5.57 0.23
CA THR A 80 7.18 5.75 1.59
C THR A 80 7.90 4.49 2.07
N LEU A 81 7.28 3.31 1.92
CA LEU A 81 7.88 2.04 2.32
C LEU A 81 9.15 1.74 1.53
N PHE A 82 9.15 2.06 0.23
CA PHE A 82 10.34 1.94 -0.61
C PHE A 82 11.47 2.83 -0.09
N ARG A 83 11.21 4.14 0.15
CA ARG A 83 12.22 5.05 0.71
C ARG A 83 12.74 4.55 2.06
N ARG A 84 11.87 4.08 2.95
CA ARG A 84 12.29 3.52 4.25
C ARG A 84 13.19 2.30 4.09
N LYS A 85 12.83 1.37 3.20
CA LYS A 85 13.67 0.20 2.88
C LYS A 85 14.99 0.63 2.23
N TYR A 86 14.96 1.62 1.34
CA TYR A 86 16.16 2.19 0.72
C TYR A 86 17.13 2.75 1.78
N TYR A 87 16.64 3.53 2.75
CA TYR A 87 17.47 4.04 3.86
C TYR A 87 17.97 2.94 4.80
N ASN A 88 17.09 2.01 5.21
CA ASN A 88 17.45 0.98 6.18
C ASN A 88 18.47 -0.03 5.64
N ASN A 89 18.47 -0.30 4.34
CA ASN A 89 19.24 -1.40 3.77
C ASN A 89 20.67 -1.01 3.39
N GLY A 90 21.01 0.28 3.34
CA GLY A 90 22.37 0.80 3.08
C GLY A 90 23.02 0.44 1.73
N SER A 91 22.44 -0.52 0.99
CA SER A 91 22.89 -0.96 -0.33
C SER A 91 22.15 -0.13 -1.38
N HIS A 92 22.86 0.89 -1.84
CA HIS A 92 22.37 1.95 -2.71
C HIS A 92 21.94 1.50 -4.12
N ALA A 93 22.47 0.39 -4.63
CA ALA A 93 22.05 -0.16 -5.92
C ALA A 93 22.44 -1.64 -6.01
N GLY A 94 21.67 -2.42 -6.77
CA GLY A 94 22.23 -3.61 -7.39
C GLY A 94 23.30 -3.16 -8.39
N PHE A 95 24.48 -3.76 -8.38
CA PHE A 95 25.48 -3.55 -9.42
C PHE A 95 25.76 -4.88 -10.12
N ILE A 96 26.13 -4.80 -11.39
CA ILE A 96 26.65 -5.93 -12.14
C ILE A 96 28.17 -5.85 -12.05
N LEU A 97 28.78 -6.81 -11.36
CA LEU A 97 30.22 -6.98 -11.37
C LEU A 97 30.59 -7.87 -12.56
N TYR A 98 31.27 -7.30 -13.54
CA TYR A 98 31.71 -7.96 -14.76
C TYR A 98 33.22 -8.23 -14.66
N LEU A 99 33.59 -9.51 -14.63
CA LEU A 99 34.97 -9.97 -14.53
C LEU A 99 35.36 -10.69 -15.83
N THR A 100 36.40 -10.19 -16.51
CA THR A 100 36.89 -10.75 -17.79
C THR A 100 38.31 -11.28 -17.74
N ASP A 101 39.03 -11.02 -16.65
CA ASP A 101 40.45 -11.38 -16.52
C ASP A 101 40.65 -12.90 -16.52
N PRO A 102 41.39 -13.45 -17.51
CA PRO A 102 41.67 -14.88 -17.61
C PRO A 102 42.71 -15.39 -16.62
N GLN A 103 43.40 -14.53 -15.85
CA GLN A 103 44.42 -14.95 -14.87
C GLN A 103 43.91 -15.18 -13.44
N GLN A 104 42.61 -15.06 -13.20
CA GLN A 104 42.05 -15.28 -11.85
C GLN A 104 41.90 -16.78 -11.56
N SER A 105 42.31 -17.20 -10.35
CA SER A 105 42.08 -18.57 -9.92
C SER A 105 40.58 -18.81 -9.67
N GLN A 106 40.10 -20.04 -9.89
CA GLN A 106 38.70 -20.38 -9.60
C GLN A 106 38.34 -20.13 -8.13
N GLU A 107 39.30 -20.30 -7.23
CA GLU A 107 39.15 -20.04 -5.80
C GLU A 107 38.91 -18.56 -5.49
N ASP A 108 39.62 -17.65 -6.17
CA ASP A 108 39.43 -16.20 -6.02
C ASP A 108 38.05 -15.75 -6.56
N VAL A 109 37.61 -16.35 -7.67
CA VAL A 109 36.27 -16.10 -8.25
C VAL A 109 35.17 -16.53 -7.29
N ASP A 110 35.32 -17.68 -6.65
CA ASP A 110 34.35 -18.18 -5.68
C ASP A 110 34.39 -17.41 -4.35
N ALA A 111 35.57 -16.95 -3.91
CA ALA A 111 35.72 -16.05 -2.78
C ALA A 111 35.06 -14.68 -3.03
N LEU A 112 35.25 -14.09 -4.22
CA LEU A 112 34.57 -12.86 -4.64
C LEU A 112 33.05 -13.05 -4.70
N ARG A 113 32.58 -14.17 -5.25
CA ARG A 113 31.15 -14.51 -5.28
C ARG A 113 30.57 -14.65 -3.87
N ALA A 114 31.30 -15.30 -2.96
CA ALA A 114 30.89 -15.46 -1.56
C ALA A 114 30.87 -14.12 -0.81
N ALA A 115 31.89 -13.29 -0.98
CA ALA A 115 31.96 -11.94 -0.41
C ALA A 115 30.82 -11.05 -0.93
N MET A 116 30.50 -11.13 -2.22
CA MET A 116 29.37 -10.44 -2.84
C MET A 116 28.00 -10.91 -2.33
N LYS A 117 27.85 -12.20 -2.06
CA LYS A 117 26.64 -12.77 -1.45
C LYS A 117 26.52 -12.38 0.03
N GLY A 118 27.65 -12.23 0.73
CA GLY A 118 27.74 -11.84 2.15
C GLY A 118 27.61 -10.34 2.39
N ALA A 119 28.03 -9.49 1.45
CA ALA A 119 27.85 -8.03 1.46
C ALA A 119 26.37 -7.61 1.25
N LYS A 120 25.46 -8.58 1.21
CA LYS A 120 24.02 -8.38 1.11
C LYS A 120 23.50 -7.76 2.43
N GLY A 121 23.18 -6.47 2.39
CA GLY A 121 22.29 -5.88 3.39
C GLY A 121 20.91 -6.55 3.35
N PRO A 122 20.14 -6.56 4.46
CA PRO A 122 18.81 -7.17 4.48
C PRO A 122 17.88 -6.45 3.49
N GLY A 123 17.50 -7.02 2.34
CA GLY A 123 16.71 -6.25 1.38
C GLY A 123 16.41 -6.84 -0.01
N ASN A 124 15.78 -6.00 -0.84
CA ASN A 124 15.11 -6.32 -2.11
C ASN A 124 15.98 -6.19 -3.38
N PHE A 125 17.20 -5.65 -3.31
CA PHE A 125 18.07 -5.51 -4.48
C PHE A 125 19.00 -6.72 -4.61
N ARG A 126 19.11 -7.27 -5.82
CA ARG A 126 20.00 -8.39 -6.13
C ARG A 126 21.23 -7.89 -6.89
N ASN A 127 22.41 -8.11 -6.34
CA ASN A 127 23.67 -7.93 -7.07
C ASN A 127 23.84 -9.07 -8.07
N LEU A 128 24.32 -8.77 -9.27
CA LEU A 128 24.59 -9.78 -10.31
C LEU A 128 26.10 -9.87 -10.53
N PHE A 129 26.61 -11.09 -10.55
CA PHE A 129 28.00 -11.36 -10.87
C PHE A 129 28.06 -12.07 -12.22
N LEU A 130 28.81 -11.51 -13.17
CA LEU A 130 28.98 -12.08 -14.50
C LEU A 130 30.47 -12.28 -14.79
N TYR A 131 30.85 -13.54 -15.00
CA TYR A 131 32.20 -13.96 -15.33
C TYR A 131 32.25 -14.38 -16.81
N SER A 132 33.10 -13.72 -17.59
CA SER A 132 33.27 -13.95 -19.03
C SER A 132 34.76 -13.96 -19.39
N PRO A 133 35.47 -15.09 -19.20
CA PRO A 133 36.90 -15.18 -19.46
C PRO A 133 37.21 -14.93 -20.95
N GLY A 134 38.12 -13.99 -21.23
CA GLY A 134 38.49 -13.61 -22.59
C GLY A 134 37.67 -12.46 -23.21
N GLY A 135 36.86 -11.76 -22.40
CA GLY A 135 36.18 -10.52 -22.82
C GLY A 135 37.11 -9.29 -22.95
N ASN A 136 36.56 -8.16 -23.42
CA ASN A 136 37.29 -6.90 -23.64
C ASN A 136 38.16 -6.41 -22.45
N LYS A 137 39.22 -5.65 -22.78
CA LYS A 137 40.43 -5.28 -22.00
C LYS A 137 40.31 -4.75 -20.56
N ASP A 138 39.12 -4.45 -20.04
CA ASP A 138 39.01 -3.97 -18.66
C ASP A 138 38.66 -5.17 -17.77
N GLY A 139 39.66 -5.73 -17.09
CA GLY A 139 39.56 -6.98 -16.34
C GLY A 139 38.45 -7.03 -15.28
N LEU A 140 38.07 -5.87 -14.71
CA LEU A 140 36.98 -5.72 -13.74
C LEU A 140 36.16 -4.46 -14.04
N LYS A 141 34.85 -4.60 -14.29
CA LYS A 141 33.92 -3.47 -14.40
C LYS A 141 32.80 -3.58 -13.39
N LEU A 142 32.52 -2.47 -12.72
CA LEU A 142 31.31 -2.28 -11.94
C LEU A 142 30.31 -1.49 -12.78
N ILE A 143 29.22 -2.12 -13.18
CA ILE A 143 28.12 -1.47 -13.91
C ILE A 143 27.00 -1.19 -12.89
N PRO A 144 26.76 0.07 -12.52
CA PRO A 144 25.67 0.40 -11.61
C PRO A 144 24.34 0.14 -12.30
N VAL A 145 23.47 -0.69 -11.70
CA VAL A 145 22.07 -0.84 -12.17
C VAL A 145 21.27 0.33 -11.61
N SER A 146 21.47 1.49 -12.22
CA SER A 146 20.59 2.66 -12.17
C SER A 146 20.20 3.15 -10.77
N GLU A 147 21.10 3.91 -10.14
CA GLU A 147 20.79 4.72 -8.96
C GLU A 147 20.25 6.13 -9.31
N VAL A 148 20.49 6.60 -10.54
CA VAL A 148 20.32 8.02 -10.89
C VAL A 148 18.89 8.38 -11.32
N ALA A 149 18.14 7.46 -11.95
CA ALA A 149 16.79 7.78 -12.44
C ALA A 149 15.69 7.70 -11.36
N ALA A 150 15.85 6.82 -10.37
CA ALA A 150 14.80 6.60 -9.37
C ALA A 150 14.76 7.69 -8.29
N LYS A 151 15.89 8.36 -7.99
CA LYS A 151 15.95 9.38 -6.93
C LYS A 151 15.03 10.58 -7.19
N ASP A 152 14.84 10.97 -8.45
CA ASP A 152 14.06 12.18 -8.81
C ASP A 152 12.55 11.97 -8.80
N GLU A 153 12.04 10.76 -9.12
CA GLU A 153 10.59 10.60 -9.28
C GLU A 153 9.80 10.44 -7.98
N PHE A 154 10.42 10.05 -6.87
CA PHE A 154 9.66 9.81 -5.63
C PHE A 154 8.95 11.06 -5.10
N SER A 155 9.55 12.23 -5.25
CA SER A 155 8.91 13.49 -4.84
C SER A 155 7.72 13.81 -5.73
N GLY A 156 7.82 13.51 -7.04
CA GLY A 156 6.71 13.61 -7.98
C GLY A 156 5.56 12.67 -7.64
N ILE A 157 5.85 11.39 -7.39
CA ILE A 157 4.84 10.40 -6.98
C ILE A 157 4.13 10.85 -5.70
N LYS A 158 4.86 11.32 -4.68
CA LYS A 158 4.28 11.80 -3.42
C LYS A 158 3.45 13.08 -3.62
N GLY A 159 3.84 13.96 -4.55
CA GLY A 159 3.10 15.16 -4.92
C GLY A 159 1.77 14.82 -5.59
N ILE A 160 1.81 14.07 -6.70
CA ILE A 160 0.61 13.66 -7.46
C ILE A 160 -0.35 12.91 -6.55
N THR A 161 0.15 11.91 -5.82
CA THR A 161 -0.73 11.10 -4.97
C THR A 161 -1.31 11.88 -3.79
N ARG A 162 -0.63 12.91 -3.29
CA ARG A 162 -1.21 13.83 -2.30
C ARG A 162 -2.35 14.63 -2.94
N ASP A 163 -2.15 15.17 -4.13
CA ASP A 163 -3.12 16.03 -4.79
C ASP A 163 -4.38 15.24 -5.17
N ASP A 164 -4.23 13.99 -5.61
CA ASP A 164 -5.35 13.05 -5.81
C ASP A 164 -6.16 12.82 -4.52
N MET A 165 -5.49 12.67 -3.36
CA MET A 165 -6.16 12.53 -2.06
C MET A 165 -6.96 13.77 -1.69
N LEU A 166 -6.35 14.95 -1.87
CA LEU A 166 -7.00 16.22 -1.60
C LEU A 166 -8.23 16.41 -2.51
N ALA A 167 -8.09 16.12 -3.80
CA ALA A 167 -9.18 16.18 -4.76
C ALA A 167 -10.32 15.21 -4.40
N ALA A 168 -10.00 13.96 -4.04
CA ALA A 168 -10.99 12.97 -3.62
C ALA A 168 -11.76 13.39 -2.35
N LEU A 169 -11.09 14.07 -1.42
CA LEU A 169 -11.70 14.63 -0.21
C LEU A 169 -12.32 16.02 -0.42
N ARG A 170 -12.35 16.53 -1.66
CA ARG A 170 -12.85 17.86 -2.04
C ARG A 170 -12.14 19.00 -1.28
N ILE A 171 -10.87 18.81 -0.95
CA ILE A 171 -10.01 19.80 -0.32
C ILE A 171 -9.19 20.48 -1.41
N PRO A 172 -9.23 21.82 -1.56
CA PRO A 172 -8.42 22.50 -2.55
C PRO A 172 -6.92 22.38 -2.19
N PRO A 173 -6.04 22.17 -3.19
CA PRO A 173 -4.60 22.23 -2.97
C PRO A 173 -4.17 23.65 -2.54
N GLN A 174 -3.17 23.72 -1.66
CA GLN A 174 -2.57 24.97 -1.13
C GLN A 174 -1.14 25.14 -1.66
#